data_AF-A0A0L7R1V4-F1
#
_entry.id   AF-A0A0L7R1V4-F1
#
_cell.length_a   1.000
_cell.length_b   1.000
_cell.length_c   1.000
_cell.angle_alpha   90.00
_cell.angle_beta   90.00
_cell.angle_gamma   90.00
#
_symmetry.space_group_name_H-M   'P 1'
#
loop_
_entity.id
_entity.type
_entity.pdbx_description
1 polymer ?
#
loop_
_entity_poly.entity_id
_entity_poly.type
_entity_poly.pdbx_seq_one_letter_code
_entity_poly.pdbx_strand_id
1 'polypeptide(L)'
;MVLCNVECLEKISNYLDVTPLQLEMQENVIVVSTEQGSNKKIEGFSTIIQSLTENSKYPDIFGTDNEMKALSRQWLEYAVVCVNYADTPTNAKRVLQELNVALKDSTYLTGTKKTIADVTLYYALHSIVRELTHQEKAQYVHVSRWFDNMQQERKLRQQLELISFNLLHLFLRM
;
A
#
# COMPACT_ATOMS: atom_id res chain seq x y z
N MET A 1 -1.23 -4.83 -15.80
CA MET A 1 -1.58 -3.50 -15.26
C MET A 1 -0.65 -3.19 -14.10
N VAL A 2 0.04 -2.06 -14.14
CA VAL A 2 0.97 -1.58 -13.10
C VAL A 2 0.16 -1.11 -11.89
N LEU A 3 0.38 -1.69 -10.72
CA LEU A 3 -0.36 -1.37 -9.49
C LEU A 3 0.22 -0.15 -8.73
N CYS A 4 1.54 0.09 -8.86
CA CYS A 4 2.22 1.27 -8.35
C CYS A 4 2.18 2.39 -9.40
N ASN A 5 1.00 2.94 -9.65
CA ASN A 5 0.74 3.92 -10.70
C ASN A 5 0.45 5.33 -10.14
N VAL A 6 0.13 6.27 -11.03
CA VAL A 6 -0.22 7.66 -10.68
C VAL A 6 -1.43 7.73 -9.76
N GLU A 7 -2.48 6.95 -10.02
CA GLU A 7 -3.69 6.91 -9.18
C GLU A 7 -3.36 6.48 -7.74
N CYS A 8 -2.45 5.50 -7.57
CA CYS A 8 -1.97 5.09 -6.26
C CYS A 8 -1.28 6.24 -5.52
N LEU A 9 -0.42 7.01 -6.21
CA LEU A 9 0.24 8.18 -5.63
C LEU A 9 -0.74 9.31 -5.28
N GLU A 10 -1.75 9.55 -6.11
CA GLU A 10 -2.80 10.53 -5.82
C GLU A 10 -3.56 10.16 -4.54
N LYS A 11 -3.94 8.88 -4.38
CA LYS A 11 -4.58 8.41 -3.14
C LYS A 11 -3.66 8.58 -1.93
N ILE A 12 -2.37 8.25 -2.05
CA ILE A 12 -1.39 8.46 -0.96
C ILE A 12 -1.25 9.95 -0.63
N SER A 13 -1.14 10.82 -1.63
CA SER A 13 -1.05 12.28 -1.45
C SER A 13 -2.27 12.83 -0.71
N ASN A 14 -3.47 12.41 -1.12
CA ASN A 14 -4.73 12.78 -0.46
C ASN A 14 -4.76 12.30 1.00
N TYR A 15 -4.30 11.08 1.27
CA TYR A 15 -4.24 10.55 2.62
C TYR A 15 -3.24 11.30 3.52
N LEU A 16 -2.14 11.79 2.94
CA LEU A 16 -1.11 12.59 3.63
C LEU A 16 -1.48 14.08 3.77
N ASP A 17 -2.64 14.51 3.23
CA ASP A 17 -3.05 15.91 3.13
C ASP A 17 -2.01 16.80 2.41
N VAL A 18 -1.33 16.24 1.41
CA VAL A 18 -0.36 16.95 0.57
C VAL A 18 -0.99 17.20 -0.79
N THR A 19 -0.87 18.43 -1.30
CA THR A 19 -1.32 18.77 -2.65
C THR A 19 -0.54 17.92 -3.65
N PRO A 20 -1.20 17.13 -4.52
CA PRO A 20 -0.51 16.38 -5.54
C PRO A 20 0.21 17.37 -6.46
N LEU A 21 1.53 17.32 -6.40
CA LEU A 21 2.39 18.02 -7.34
C LEU A 21 2.10 17.49 -8.75
N GLN A 22 2.35 18.29 -9.81
CA GLN A 22 2.09 17.86 -11.18
C GLN A 22 2.80 16.53 -11.46
N LEU A 23 2.02 15.44 -11.46
CA LEU A 23 2.47 14.08 -11.74
C LEU A 23 2.44 13.92 -13.27
N GLU A 24 3.61 13.80 -13.88
CA GLU A 24 3.73 13.49 -15.30
C GLU A 24 4.34 12.09 -15.45
N MET A 25 3.78 11.29 -16.36
CA MET A 25 4.42 10.06 -16.79
C MET A 25 5.34 10.37 -17.97
N GLN A 26 6.65 10.17 -17.79
CA GLN A 26 7.64 10.27 -18.87
C GLN A 26 8.30 8.91 -19.03
N GLU A 27 8.24 8.32 -20.24
CA GLU A 27 8.93 7.07 -20.59
C GLU A 27 8.70 5.90 -19.61
N ASN A 28 7.46 5.72 -19.13
CA ASN A 28 7.07 4.74 -18.10
C ASN A 28 7.64 4.98 -16.69
N VAL A 29 8.32 6.10 -16.46
CA VAL A 29 8.75 6.58 -15.14
C VAL A 29 7.78 7.64 -14.66
N ILE A 30 7.35 7.53 -13.41
CA ILE A 30 6.54 8.57 -12.77
C ILE A 30 7.49 9.68 -12.32
N VAL A 31 7.24 10.89 -12.80
CA VAL A 31 8.02 12.08 -12.49
C VAL A 31 7.13 13.08 -11.75
N VAL A 32 7.68 13.68 -10.70
CA VAL A 32 7.01 14.69 -9.90
C VAL A 32 7.86 15.94 -9.84
N SER A 33 7.24 17.07 -10.18
CA SER A 33 7.87 18.39 -10.10
C SER A 33 7.63 18.98 -8.71
N THR A 34 8.66 19.19 -7.89
CA THR A 34 8.51 19.86 -6.57
C THR A 34 8.08 21.32 -6.68
N GLU A 35 7.30 21.83 -5.71
CA GLU A 35 6.74 23.19 -5.76
C GLU A 35 7.78 24.32 -5.91
N GLN A 36 7.27 25.39 -6.53
CA GLN A 36 7.73 26.78 -6.74
C GLN A 36 9.15 27.16 -6.27
N GLY A 37 10.10 27.08 -7.21
CA GLY A 37 11.40 27.77 -7.13
C GLY A 37 12.61 26.86 -7.28
N SER A 38 12.46 25.55 -7.04
CA SER A 38 13.51 24.58 -7.30
C SER A 38 13.17 23.74 -8.53
N ASN A 39 14.05 23.74 -9.53
CA ASN A 39 13.92 22.95 -10.76
C ASN A 39 14.19 21.45 -10.52
N LYS A 40 13.87 20.95 -9.31
CA LYS A 40 14.20 19.60 -8.86
C LYS A 40 13.06 18.67 -9.26
N LYS A 41 13.33 17.83 -10.25
CA LYS A 41 12.45 16.71 -10.62
C LYS A 41 12.78 15.52 -9.71
N ILE A 42 11.75 14.94 -9.10
CA ILE A 42 11.87 13.70 -8.32
C ILE A 42 11.26 12.58 -9.15
N GLU A 43 12.00 11.48 -9.25
CA GLU A 43 11.61 10.32 -10.04
C GLU A 43 11.60 9.06 -9.16
N GLY A 44 10.73 8.12 -9.53
CA GLY A 44 10.63 6.82 -8.87
C GLY A 44 9.59 6.80 -7.75
N PHE A 45 8.74 5.78 -7.80
CA PHE A 45 7.56 5.64 -6.93
C PHE A 45 7.90 5.76 -5.43
N SER A 46 8.87 5.00 -4.94
CA SER A 46 9.28 5.03 -3.52
C SER A 46 9.94 6.35 -3.11
N THR A 47 10.64 7.02 -4.02
CA THR A 47 11.27 8.34 -3.77
C THR A 47 10.20 9.43 -3.66
N ILE A 48 9.19 9.37 -4.52
CA ILE A 48 8.04 10.28 -4.50
C ILE A 48 7.28 10.11 -3.19
N ILE A 49 6.97 8.88 -2.78
CA ILE A 49 6.28 8.61 -1.50
C ILE A 49 7.08 9.15 -0.30
N GLN A 50 8.41 8.97 -0.30
CA GLN A 50 9.29 9.55 0.72
C GLN A 50 9.15 11.09 0.76
N SER A 51 9.23 11.74 -0.40
CA SER A 51 9.10 13.19 -0.49
C SER A 51 7.71 13.69 -0.07
N LEU A 52 6.64 13.00 -0.48
CA LEU A 52 5.27 13.32 -0.04
C LEU A 52 5.15 13.19 1.48
N THR A 53 5.76 12.17 2.07
CA THR A 53 5.71 11.94 3.51
C THR A 53 6.48 13.02 4.28
N GLU A 54 7.67 13.40 3.81
CA GLU A 54 8.47 14.49 4.38
C GLU A 54 7.77 15.85 4.34
N ASN A 55 7.00 16.11 3.27
CA ASN A 55 6.23 17.35 3.10
C ASN A 55 4.84 17.31 3.74
N SER A 56 4.45 16.18 4.35
CA SER A 56 3.16 16.03 5.01
C SER A 56 3.17 16.59 6.43
N LYS A 57 1.99 16.72 7.02
CA LYS A 57 1.84 17.02 8.47
C LYS A 57 2.20 15.84 9.37
N TYR A 58 2.50 14.67 8.80
CA TYR A 58 2.68 13.40 9.53
C TYR A 58 3.98 12.69 9.14
N PRO A 59 5.16 13.33 9.19
CA PRO A 59 6.42 12.73 8.74
C PRO A 59 6.77 11.42 9.48
N ASP A 60 6.31 11.27 10.73
CA ASP A 60 6.49 10.08 11.55
C ASP A 60 5.80 8.82 10.98
N ILE A 61 4.87 8.96 10.03
CA ILE A 61 4.25 7.82 9.35
C ILE A 61 5.26 7.05 8.50
N PHE A 62 6.40 7.66 8.14
CA PHE A 62 7.50 6.94 7.52
C PHE A 62 8.17 5.95 8.49
N GLY A 63 8.09 6.22 9.79
CA GLY A 63 8.67 5.44 10.87
C GLY A 63 9.29 6.33 11.94
N THR A 64 9.12 5.97 13.21
CA THR A 64 9.59 6.78 14.35
C THR A 64 11.06 6.55 14.70
N ASP A 65 11.60 5.38 14.35
CA ASP A 65 12.97 4.94 14.65
C ASP A 65 13.63 4.35 13.40
N ASN A 66 14.94 4.08 13.48
CA ASN A 66 15.71 3.63 12.33
C ASN A 66 15.28 2.26 11.79
N GLU A 67 14.83 1.36 12.66
CA GLU A 67 14.35 0.04 12.27
C GLU A 67 13.04 0.16 11.50
N MET A 68 12.08 0.91 12.04
CA MET A 68 10.80 1.15 11.38
C MET A 68 10.98 1.86 10.03
N LYS A 69 11.88 2.85 9.95
CA LYS A 69 12.20 3.52 8.69
C LYS A 69 12.83 2.58 7.67
N ALA A 70 13.71 1.66 8.11
CA ALA A 70 14.32 0.66 7.23
C ALA A 70 13.27 -0.33 6.70
N LEU A 71 12.40 -0.84 7.58
CA LEU A 71 11.30 -1.72 7.19
C LEU A 71 10.32 -1.03 6.25
N SER A 72 9.96 0.24 6.49
CA SER A 72 9.14 1.02 5.58
C SER A 72 9.75 1.08 4.17
N ARG A 73 11.06 1.34 4.07
CA ARG A 73 11.79 1.35 2.78
C ARG A 73 11.75 -0.02 2.09
N GLN A 74 12.01 -1.08 2.84
CA GLN A 74 11.98 -2.45 2.33
C GLN A 74 10.58 -2.79 1.75
N TRP A 75 9.51 -2.42 2.45
CA TRP A 75 8.15 -2.69 1.96
C TRP A 75 7.76 -1.83 0.77
N LEU A 76 8.22 -0.58 0.69
CA LEU A 76 8.06 0.25 -0.51
C LEU A 76 8.81 -0.34 -1.72
N GLU A 77 10.01 -0.86 -1.51
CA GLU A 77 10.74 -1.58 -2.56
C GLU A 77 10.01 -2.86 -2.98
N TYR A 78 9.53 -3.65 -2.02
CA TYR A 78 8.71 -4.83 -2.29
C TYR A 78 7.43 -4.49 -3.08
N ALA A 79 6.80 -3.34 -2.79
CA ALA A 79 5.66 -2.87 -3.56
C ALA A 79 6.01 -2.68 -5.05
N VAL A 80 7.13 -2.01 -5.33
CA VAL A 80 7.58 -1.71 -6.70
C VAL A 80 8.08 -2.96 -7.44
N VAL A 81 8.82 -3.85 -6.76
CA VAL A 81 9.49 -4.99 -7.39
C VAL A 81 8.59 -6.22 -7.47
N CYS A 82 7.71 -6.43 -6.49
CA CYS A 82 6.85 -7.62 -6.42
C CYS A 82 5.38 -7.29 -6.67
N VAL A 83 4.80 -6.41 -5.86
CA VAL A 83 3.34 -6.13 -5.91
C VAL A 83 2.96 -5.49 -7.24
N ASN A 84 3.80 -4.63 -7.80
CA ASN A 84 3.53 -3.94 -9.05
C ASN A 84 3.24 -4.86 -10.25
N TYR A 85 3.75 -6.10 -10.20
CA TYR A 85 3.58 -7.14 -11.22
C TYR A 85 2.66 -8.28 -10.76
N ALA A 86 1.88 -8.05 -9.70
CA ALA A 86 0.91 -8.99 -9.14
C ALA A 86 -0.44 -8.95 -9.87
N ASP A 87 -0.50 -8.40 -11.08
CA ASP A 87 -1.66 -8.45 -11.98
C ASP A 87 -1.85 -9.83 -12.61
N THR A 88 -0.83 -10.69 -12.59
CA THR A 88 -0.95 -12.09 -12.99
C THR A 88 -1.32 -12.98 -11.79
N PRO A 89 -2.19 -14.00 -11.96
CA PRO A 89 -2.62 -14.86 -10.86
C PRO A 89 -1.47 -15.55 -10.10
N THR A 90 -0.41 -15.96 -10.81
CA THR A 90 0.77 -16.60 -10.21
C THR A 90 1.50 -15.64 -9.28
N ASN A 91 1.74 -14.40 -9.72
CA ASN A 91 2.42 -13.39 -8.91
C ASN A 91 1.53 -12.90 -7.76
N ALA A 92 0.22 -12.73 -7.99
CA ALA A 92 -0.74 -12.42 -6.94
C ALA A 92 -0.70 -13.47 -5.83
N LYS A 93 -0.76 -14.75 -6.19
CA LYS A 93 -0.69 -15.87 -5.24
C LYS A 93 0.59 -15.84 -4.41
N ARG A 94 1.74 -15.62 -5.06
CA ARG A 94 3.05 -15.49 -4.39
C ARG A 94 3.07 -14.32 -3.41
N VAL A 95 2.65 -13.14 -3.87
CA VAL A 95 2.60 -11.92 -3.04
C VAL A 95 1.69 -12.10 -1.83
N LEU A 96 0.50 -12.69 -2.02
CA LEU A 96 -0.42 -12.96 -0.93
C LEU A 96 0.15 -13.98 0.08
N GLN A 97 0.86 -15.01 -0.38
CA GLN A 97 1.54 -15.97 0.51
C GLN A 97 2.64 -15.30 1.34
N GLU A 98 3.51 -14.51 0.71
CA GLU A 98 4.61 -13.82 1.38
C GLU A 98 4.09 -12.82 2.42
N LEU A 99 3.08 -12.02 2.07
CA LEU A 99 2.44 -11.08 2.99
C LEU A 99 1.71 -11.79 4.13
N ASN A 100 1.06 -12.92 3.86
CA ASN A 100 0.37 -13.69 4.90
C ASN A 100 1.35 -14.24 5.94
N VAL A 101 2.56 -14.63 5.53
CA VAL A 101 3.63 -15.01 6.46
C VAL A 101 4.15 -13.80 7.23
N ALA A 102 4.42 -12.69 6.55
CA ALA A 102 4.95 -11.48 7.18
C ALA A 102 4.01 -10.87 8.22
N LEU A 103 2.69 -10.93 7.98
CA LEU A 103 1.65 -10.37 8.86
C LEU A 103 1.16 -11.37 9.92
N LYS A 104 1.77 -12.55 10.02
CA LYS A 104 1.34 -13.61 10.95
C LYS A 104 1.36 -13.13 12.40
N ASP A 105 2.47 -12.51 12.81
CA ASP A 105 2.76 -12.14 14.19
C ASP A 105 2.74 -10.61 14.42
N SER A 106 2.31 -9.83 13.42
CA SER A 106 2.33 -8.36 13.47
C SER A 106 1.02 -7.75 12.98
N THR A 107 0.55 -6.67 13.61
CA THR A 107 -0.69 -5.98 13.20
C THR A 107 -0.51 -5.20 11.90
N TYR A 108 0.67 -4.63 11.70
CA TYR A 108 1.08 -3.86 10.53
C TYR A 108 2.40 -4.41 10.00
N LEU A 109 2.80 -3.98 8.79
CA LEU A 109 4.00 -4.48 8.10
C LEU A 109 5.31 -4.18 8.86
N THR A 110 5.31 -3.14 9.68
CA THR A 110 6.47 -2.72 10.49
C THR A 110 6.22 -2.95 11.99
N GLY A 111 5.38 -3.93 12.34
CA GLY A 111 5.09 -4.31 13.73
C GLY A 111 3.72 -3.83 14.22
N THR A 112 3.70 -2.95 15.22
CA THR A 112 2.47 -2.54 15.93
C THR A 112 1.93 -1.17 15.54
N LYS A 113 2.70 -0.38 14.79
CA LYS A 113 2.28 0.93 14.28
C LYS A 113 2.10 0.87 12.77
N LYS A 114 1.03 1.49 12.29
CA LYS A 114 0.78 1.71 10.86
C LYS A 114 1.82 2.68 10.29
N THR A 115 2.39 2.35 9.15
CA THR A 115 3.34 3.21 8.44
C THR A 115 2.89 3.46 7.00
N ILE A 116 3.68 4.26 6.28
CA ILE A 116 3.48 4.52 4.86
C ILE A 116 3.54 3.23 4.02
N ALA A 117 4.25 2.20 4.49
CA ALA A 117 4.27 0.89 3.85
C ALA A 117 2.86 0.28 3.83
N ASP A 118 2.16 0.29 4.96
CA ASP A 118 0.80 -0.25 5.04
C ASP A 118 -0.17 0.51 4.13
N VAL A 119 -0.08 1.84 4.12
CA VAL A 119 -0.89 2.72 3.25
C VAL A 119 -0.65 2.38 1.77
N THR A 120 0.61 2.24 1.39
CA THR A 120 1.01 1.96 0.00
C THR A 120 0.54 0.59 -0.45
N LEU A 121 0.76 -0.45 0.37
CA LEU A 121 0.35 -1.81 0.04
C LEU A 121 -1.18 -1.95 0.07
N TYR A 122 -1.90 -1.22 0.92
CA TYR A 122 -3.36 -1.22 0.93
C TYR A 122 -3.93 -0.80 -0.43
N TYR A 123 -3.44 0.31 -0.99
CA TYR A 123 -3.87 0.76 -2.30
C TYR A 123 -3.42 -0.18 -3.43
N ALA A 124 -2.16 -0.65 -3.39
CA ALA A 124 -1.64 -1.53 -4.42
C ALA A 124 -2.35 -2.90 -4.47
N LEU A 125 -2.85 -3.40 -3.32
CA LEU A 125 -3.50 -4.71 -3.22
C LEU A 125 -5.03 -4.66 -3.34
N HIS A 126 -5.65 -3.48 -3.37
CA HIS A 126 -7.12 -3.37 -3.29
C HIS A 126 -7.84 -4.15 -4.38
N SER A 127 -7.40 -4.02 -5.64
CA SER A 127 -7.98 -4.75 -6.77
C SER A 127 -7.86 -6.27 -6.61
N ILE A 128 -6.69 -6.74 -6.19
CA ILE A 128 -6.41 -8.17 -5.96
C ILE A 128 -7.30 -8.71 -4.85
N VAL A 129 -7.35 -8.03 -3.70
CA VAL A 129 -8.10 -8.49 -2.52
C VAL A 129 -9.62 -8.46 -2.76
N ARG A 130 -10.10 -7.52 -3.58
CA ARG A 130 -11.51 -7.45 -3.99
C ARG A 130 -11.94 -8.68 -4.77
N GLU A 131 -11.06 -9.23 -5.59
CA GLU A 131 -11.33 -10.38 -6.47
C GLU A 131 -11.22 -11.73 -5.76
N LEU A 132 -10.68 -11.77 -4.53
CA LEU A 132 -10.56 -13.01 -3.77
C LEU A 132 -11.92 -13.59 -3.38
N THR A 133 -12.05 -14.89 -3.59
CA THR A 133 -13.16 -15.68 -3.06
C THR A 133 -13.14 -15.73 -1.53
N HIS A 134 -14.27 -16.10 -0.91
CA HIS A 134 -14.31 -16.31 0.54
C HIS A 134 -13.28 -17.36 1.02
N GLN A 135 -13.08 -18.42 0.24
CA GLN A 135 -12.11 -19.47 0.57
C GLN A 135 -10.67 -18.94 0.53
N GLU A 136 -10.31 -18.14 -0.49
CA GLU A 136 -8.98 -17.53 -0.56
C GLU A 136 -8.76 -16.50 0.55
N LYS A 137 -9.78 -15.71 0.89
CA LYS A 137 -9.72 -14.80 2.05
C LYS A 137 -9.43 -15.55 3.36
N ALA A 138 -9.97 -16.76 3.53
CA ALA A 138 -9.63 -17.62 4.68
C ALA A 138 -8.24 -18.23 4.57
N GLN A 139 -7.79 -18.61 3.38
CA GLN A 139 -6.44 -19.11 3.15
C GLN A 139 -5.39 -18.05 3.50
N TYR A 140 -5.65 -16.78 3.17
CA TYR A 140 -4.79 -15.63 3.45
C TYR A 140 -5.29 -14.84 4.67
N VAL A 141 -5.57 -15.54 5.77
CA VAL A 141 -6.25 -14.97 6.96
C VAL A 141 -5.55 -13.74 7.54
N HIS A 142 -4.21 -13.70 7.53
CA HIS A 142 -3.45 -12.59 8.09
C HIS A 142 -3.49 -11.35 7.19
N VAL A 143 -3.45 -11.55 5.86
CA VAL A 143 -3.69 -10.48 4.88
C VAL A 143 -5.12 -9.98 5.00
N SER A 144 -6.11 -10.87 5.07
CA SER A 144 -7.52 -10.50 5.23
C SER A 144 -7.75 -9.67 6.48
N ARG A 145 -7.21 -10.09 7.64
CA ARG A 145 -7.31 -9.34 8.90
C ARG A 145 -6.64 -7.97 8.78
N TRP A 146 -5.43 -7.90 8.25
CA TRP A 146 -4.70 -6.65 8.08
C TRP A 146 -5.46 -5.70 7.14
N PHE A 147 -5.92 -6.20 5.99
CA PHE A 147 -6.66 -5.42 5.01
C PHE A 147 -7.98 -4.91 5.57
N ASP A 148 -8.71 -5.77 6.30
CA ASP A 148 -9.95 -5.40 6.97
C ASP A 148 -9.73 -4.29 8.01
N ASN A 149 -8.65 -4.39 8.79
CA ASN A 149 -8.26 -3.35 9.74
C ASN A 149 -7.92 -2.02 9.04
N MET A 150 -7.14 -2.06 7.96
CA MET A 150 -6.76 -0.86 7.19
C MET A 150 -7.98 -0.14 6.62
N GLN A 151 -8.89 -0.88 5.96
CA GLN A 151 -10.05 -0.27 5.29
C GLN A 151 -11.07 0.35 6.25
N GLN A 152 -11.05 0.06 7.56
CA GLN A 152 -11.99 0.68 8.51
C GLN A 152 -11.77 2.19 8.62
N GLU A 153 -10.55 2.66 8.38
CA GLU A 153 -10.24 4.08 8.40
C GLU A 153 -10.77 4.78 7.15
N ARG A 154 -11.79 5.63 7.33
CA ARG A 154 -12.43 6.36 6.23
C ARG A 154 -11.45 7.26 5.45
N LYS A 155 -10.49 7.90 6.16
CA LYS A 155 -9.47 8.76 5.54
C LYS A 155 -8.59 7.98 4.56
N LEU A 156 -8.19 6.76 4.94
CA LEU A 156 -7.41 5.88 4.09
C LEU A 156 -8.26 5.29 2.97
N ARG A 157 -9.43 4.74 3.28
CA ARG A 157 -10.29 4.09 2.30
C ARG A 157 -10.74 5.06 1.19
N GLN A 158 -10.94 6.33 1.52
CA GLN A 158 -11.41 7.34 0.57
C GLN A 158 -12.70 6.86 -0.14
N GLN A 159 -12.65 6.75 -1.47
CA GLN A 159 -13.76 6.30 -2.31
C GLN A 159 -13.69 4.80 -2.65
N LEU A 160 -12.70 4.07 -2.14
CA LEU A 160 -12.59 2.64 -2.39
C LEU A 160 -13.72 1.87 -1.72
N GLU A 161 -14.17 0.83 -2.41
CA GLU A 161 -15.19 -0.08 -1.89
C GLU A 161 -14.71 -0.77 -0.61
N LEU A 162 -15.61 -0.87 0.36
CA LEU A 162 -15.40 -1.67 1.58
C LEU A 162 -15.58 -3.15 1.25
N ILE A 163 -14.50 -3.92 1.32
CA ILE A 163 -14.50 -5.33 0.99
C ILE A 163 -14.99 -6.14 2.19
N SER A 164 -15.99 -7.00 1.99
CA SER A 164 -16.47 -7.88 3.07
C SER A 164 -15.50 -9.03 3.35
N PHE A 165 -15.20 -9.22 4.64
CA PHE A 165 -14.43 -10.34 5.19
C PHE A 165 -15.28 -11.22 6.12
N ASN A 166 -16.53 -11.50 5.73
CA ASN A 166 -17.35 -12.44 6.47
C ASN A 166 -16.84 -13.89 6.28
N LEU A 167 -16.02 -14.35 7.22
CA LEU A 167 -15.48 -15.72 7.27
C LEU A 167 -16.40 -16.70 8.02
N LEU A 168 -17.46 -16.23 8.68
CA LEU A 168 -18.37 -17.07 9.48
C LEU A 168 -19.06 -18.15 8.65
N HIS A 169 -19.35 -17.87 7.38
CA HIS A 169 -20.00 -18.82 6.48
C HIS A 169 -19.16 -20.06 6.15
N LEU A 170 -17.84 -20.02 6.36
CA LEU A 170 -16.95 -21.17 6.14
C LEU A 170 -17.01 -22.18 7.28
N PHE A 171 -17.29 -21.73 8.50
CA PHE A 171 -17.41 -22.59 9.68
C PHE A 171 -18.77 -23.28 9.79
N LEU A 172 -19.79 -22.81 9.06
CA LEU A 172 -21.15 -23.36 9.08
C LEU A 172 -21.40 -24.43 8.00
N ARG A 173 -20.40 -24.73 7.15
CA ARG A 173 -20.49 -25.76 6.09
C ARG A 173 -19.61 -26.99 6.36
N MET A 174 -19.07 -27.10 7.57
CA MET A 174 -18.34 -28.27 8.06
C MET A 174 -19.22 -29.04 9.04
#